data_AF-A0A942TXN2-F1
#
_entry.id   AF-A0A942TXN2-F1
#
_cell.length_a   1.000
_cell.length_b   1.000
_cell.length_c   1.000
_cell.angle_alpha   90.00
_cell.angle_beta   90.00
_cell.angle_gamma   90.00
#
_symmetry.space_group_name_H-M   'P 1'
#
loop_
_entity.id
_entity.type
_entity.pdbx_description
1 polymer ?
#
loop_
_entity_poly.entity_id
_entity_poly.type
_entity_poly.pdbx_seq_one_letter_code
_entity_poly.pdbx_strand_id
1 'polypeptide(L)'
;MGEYLIRYFIFFCVIALFVFISVMARKFPIVGALFSLLRKLLILLITIIFIGVFIFSLSFLACIGIGLAAFFLEENLFVYAGERINPFDTDHSPAVIKLSATYAILYFFAYIACILLYSRVRVHQWFVTALATITATFIVVLIYPMIIHSLFSDLTVSIKGALFLVITIFLTILGHRRKQDEDTNVNTPILNVLSQLIPFLPKRKKSVNNNRPQSF
;
A
#
# COMPACT_ATOMS: atom_id res chain seq x y z
N MET A 1 -32.72 -37.89 5.95
CA MET A 1 -31.76 -38.77 5.24
C MET A 1 -31.55 -38.34 3.78
N GLY A 2 -32.59 -38.25 2.95
CA GLY A 2 -32.45 -37.92 1.51
C GLY A 2 -31.80 -36.56 1.19
N GLU A 3 -32.04 -35.54 2.01
CA GLU A 3 -31.50 -34.19 1.78
C GLU A 3 -29.96 -34.11 1.89
N TYR A 4 -29.38 -34.88 2.81
CA TYR A 4 -27.92 -34.98 2.94
C TYR A 4 -27.30 -35.70 1.74
N LEU A 5 -27.98 -36.72 1.22
CA LEU A 5 -27.54 -37.49 0.04
C LEU A 5 -27.48 -36.58 -1.21
N ILE A 6 -28.46 -35.69 -1.38
CA ILE A 6 -28.48 -34.69 -2.45
C ILE A 6 -27.32 -33.69 -2.30
N ARG A 7 -27.04 -33.20 -1.09
CA ARG A 7 -25.92 -32.27 -0.85
C ARG A 7 -24.56 -32.91 -1.15
N TYR A 8 -24.36 -34.16 -0.74
CA TYR A 8 -23.14 -34.90 -1.08
C TYR A 8 -23.01 -35.18 -2.57
N PHE A 9 -24.12 -35.50 -3.25
CA PHE A 9 -24.13 -35.70 -4.71
C PHE A 9 -23.75 -34.42 -5.46
N ILE A 10 -24.33 -33.27 -5.09
CA ILE A 10 -23.98 -31.96 -5.68
C ILE A 10 -22.49 -31.65 -5.46
N PHE A 11 -21.98 -31.87 -4.25
CA PHE A 11 -20.57 -31.68 -3.94
C PHE A 11 -19.65 -32.57 -4.80
N PHE A 12 -20.00 -33.85 -4.97
CA PHE A 12 -19.27 -34.76 -5.84
C PHE A 12 -19.33 -34.36 -7.32
N CYS A 13 -20.48 -33.90 -7.81
CA CYS A 13 -20.61 -33.36 -9.16
C CYS A 13 -19.70 -32.15 -9.38
N VAL A 14 -19.61 -31.24 -8.39
CA VAL A 14 -18.71 -30.09 -8.45
C VAL A 14 -17.25 -30.54 -8.50
N ILE A 15 -16.84 -31.50 -7.66
CA ILE A 15 -15.48 -32.07 -7.70
C ILE A 15 -15.20 -32.72 -9.06
N ALA A 16 -16.10 -33.55 -9.57
CA ALA A 16 -15.95 -34.21 -10.86
C ALA A 16 -15.80 -33.19 -12.00
N LEU A 17 -16.57 -32.09 -11.95
CA LEU A 17 -16.48 -30.99 -12.89
C LEU A 17 -15.12 -30.27 -12.81
N PHE A 18 -14.59 -30.01 -11.62
CA PHE A 18 -13.23 -29.46 -11.45
C PHE A 18 -12.13 -30.39 -11.97
N VAL A 19 -12.25 -31.69 -11.74
CA VAL A 19 -11.30 -32.69 -12.27
C VAL A 19 -11.38 -32.73 -13.80
N PHE A 20 -12.58 -32.74 -14.36
CA PHE A 20 -12.79 -32.71 -15.81
C PHE A 20 -12.19 -31.45 -16.45
N ILE A 21 -12.43 -30.27 -15.87
CA ILE A 21 -11.82 -29.00 -16.31
C ILE A 21 -10.29 -29.08 -16.21
N SER A 22 -9.74 -29.65 -15.14
CA SER A 22 -8.29 -29.79 -14.95
C SER A 22 -7.65 -30.73 -15.97
N VAL A 23 -8.33 -31.83 -16.33
CA VAL A 23 -7.88 -32.76 -17.37
C VAL A 23 -7.99 -32.10 -18.76
N MET A 24 -9.09 -31.41 -19.04
CA MET A 24 -9.27 -30.65 -20.29
C MET A 24 -8.25 -29.52 -20.43
N ALA A 25 -7.86 -28.87 -19.34
CA ALA A 25 -6.82 -27.83 -19.33
C ALA A 25 -5.45 -28.35 -19.77
N ARG A 26 -5.16 -29.64 -19.55
CA ARG A 26 -3.92 -30.27 -20.04
C ARG A 26 -3.98 -30.62 -21.53
N LYS A 27 -5.17 -30.93 -22.03
CA LYS A 27 -5.36 -31.43 -23.40
C LYS A 27 -5.59 -30.31 -24.42
N PHE A 28 -6.19 -29.20 -23.99
CA PHE A 28 -6.50 -28.06 -24.85
C PHE A 28 -5.63 -26.85 -24.48
N PRO A 29 -4.72 -26.39 -25.36
CA PRO A 29 -3.84 -25.25 -25.09
C PRO A 29 -4.62 -23.95 -24.85
N ILE A 30 -5.82 -23.84 -25.44
CA ILE A 30 -6.73 -22.70 -25.27
C ILE A 30 -7.18 -22.56 -23.81
N VAL A 31 -7.48 -23.67 -23.13
CA VAL A 31 -7.93 -23.66 -21.73
C VAL A 31 -6.78 -23.25 -20.81
N GLY A 32 -5.56 -23.72 -21.09
CA GLY A 32 -4.35 -23.27 -20.38
C GLY A 32 -4.08 -21.76 -20.55
N ALA A 33 -4.25 -21.23 -21.76
CA ALA A 33 -4.13 -19.79 -22.02
C ALA A 33 -5.20 -18.98 -21.27
N LEU A 34 -6.46 -19.45 -21.26
CA LEU A 34 -7.56 -18.83 -20.52
C LEU A 34 -7.27 -18.77 -19.00
N PHE A 35 -6.78 -19.87 -18.40
CA PHE A 35 -6.40 -19.90 -16.99
C PHE A 35 -5.22 -18.97 -16.67
N SER A 36 -4.23 -18.88 -17.57
CA SER A 36 -3.11 -17.94 -17.42
C SER A 36 -3.58 -16.48 -17.46
N LEU A 37 -4.49 -16.15 -18.37
CA LEU A 37 -5.11 -14.83 -18.48
C LEU A 37 -5.97 -14.52 -17.24
N LEU A 38 -6.81 -15.47 -16.81
CA LEU A 38 -7.62 -15.35 -15.60
C LEU A 38 -6.74 -15.13 -14.36
N ARG A 39 -5.63 -15.87 -14.23
CA ARG A 39 -4.66 -15.68 -13.14
C ARG A 39 -4.07 -14.27 -13.17
N LYS A 40 -3.67 -13.76 -14.34
CA LYS A 40 -3.14 -12.39 -14.47
C LYS A 40 -4.19 -11.34 -14.10
N LEU A 41 -5.43 -11.50 -14.56
CA LEU A 41 -6.55 -10.63 -14.21
C LEU A 41 -6.83 -10.64 -12.69
N LEU A 42 -6.81 -11.81 -12.07
CA LEU A 42 -7.03 -11.95 -10.64
C LEU A 42 -5.91 -11.30 -9.81
N ILE A 43 -4.64 -11.48 -10.22
CA ILE A 43 -3.51 -10.78 -9.59
C ILE A 43 -3.65 -9.26 -9.75
N LEU A 44 -4.02 -8.79 -10.93
CA LEU A 44 -4.25 -7.36 -11.19
C LEU A 44 -5.36 -6.81 -10.31
N LEU A 45 -6.50 -7.51 -10.21
CA LEU A 45 -7.63 -7.11 -9.38
C LEU A 45 -7.24 -7.02 -7.91
N ILE A 46 -6.56 -8.03 -7.36
CA ILE A 46 -6.07 -8.02 -5.97
C ILE A 46 -5.10 -6.86 -5.76
N THR A 47 -4.24 -6.58 -6.74
CA THR A 47 -3.29 -5.45 -6.65
C THR A 47 -4.02 -4.11 -6.60
N ILE A 48 -5.05 -3.91 -7.41
CA ILE A 48 -5.88 -2.70 -7.40
C ILE A 48 -6.59 -2.55 -6.04
N ILE A 49 -7.17 -3.63 -5.50
CA ILE A 49 -7.81 -3.61 -4.18
C ILE A 49 -6.80 -3.23 -3.10
N PHE A 50 -5.60 -3.82 -3.13
CA PHE A 50 -4.54 -3.52 -2.16
C PHE A 50 -4.08 -2.06 -2.23
N ILE A 51 -3.92 -1.51 -3.44
CA ILE A 51 -3.63 -0.09 -3.66
C ILE A 51 -4.75 0.78 -3.07
N GLY A 52 -6.01 0.43 -3.31
CA GLY A 52 -7.17 1.14 -2.76
C GLY A 52 -7.17 1.16 -1.23
N VAL A 53 -6.96 0.01 -0.59
CA VAL A 53 -6.84 -0.11 0.88
C VAL A 53 -5.65 0.71 1.42
N PHE A 54 -4.54 0.73 0.69
CA PHE A 54 -3.36 1.50 1.07
C PHE A 54 -3.62 3.02 1.02
N ILE A 55 -4.19 3.52 -0.07
CA ILE A 55 -4.58 4.94 -0.21
C ILE A 55 -5.62 5.32 0.86
N PHE A 56 -6.60 4.45 1.10
CA PHE A 56 -7.59 4.65 2.16
C PHE A 56 -6.94 4.77 3.54
N SER A 57 -5.99 3.88 3.86
CA SER A 57 -5.26 3.91 5.13
C SER A 57 -4.44 5.20 5.29
N LEU A 58 -3.75 5.65 4.25
CA LEU A 58 -3.03 6.93 4.25
C LEU A 58 -3.97 8.13 4.40
N SER A 59 -5.14 8.09 3.73
CA SER A 59 -6.16 9.15 3.84
C SER A 59 -6.71 9.22 5.25
N PHE A 60 -7.03 8.07 5.85
CA PHE A 60 -7.51 7.99 7.23
C PHE A 60 -6.46 8.54 8.21
N LEU A 61 -5.19 8.19 8.01
CA LEU A 61 -4.09 8.71 8.83
C LEU A 61 -3.91 10.23 8.66
N ALA A 62 -4.02 10.74 7.44
CA ALA A 62 -3.98 12.18 7.17
C ALA A 62 -5.16 12.90 7.83
N CYS A 63 -6.37 12.32 7.81
CA CYS A 63 -7.55 12.86 8.50
C CYS A 63 -7.30 12.99 10.00
N ILE A 64 -6.76 11.95 10.65
CA ILE A 64 -6.35 12.00 12.06
C ILE A 64 -5.31 13.11 12.29
N GLY A 65 -4.32 13.22 11.40
CA GLY A 65 -3.31 14.28 11.46
C GLY A 65 -3.90 15.68 11.39
N ILE A 66 -4.79 15.94 10.42
CA ILE A 66 -5.51 17.23 10.31
C ILE A 66 -6.29 17.49 11.59
N GLY A 67 -6.95 16.47 12.15
CA GLY A 67 -7.73 16.65 13.36
C GLY A 67 -6.90 16.93 14.60
N LEU A 68 -5.77 16.25 14.78
CA LEU A 68 -4.83 16.57 15.87
C LEU A 68 -4.28 18.00 15.71
N ALA A 69 -3.94 18.40 14.49
CA ALA A 69 -3.50 19.77 14.22
C ALA A 69 -4.60 20.80 14.54
N ALA A 70 -5.86 20.48 14.24
CA ALA A 70 -7.01 21.34 14.56
C ALA A 70 -7.25 21.52 16.07
N PHE A 71 -6.79 20.58 16.91
CA PHE A 71 -6.96 20.66 18.37
C PHE A 71 -5.77 21.27 19.10
N PHE A 72 -4.55 20.89 18.71
CA PHE A 72 -3.35 21.19 19.50
C PHE A 72 -2.57 22.40 19.03
N LEU A 73 -2.71 22.80 17.76
CA LEU A 73 -1.96 23.93 17.21
C LEU A 73 -2.90 25.13 17.13
N GLU A 74 -2.51 26.31 17.58
CA GLU A 74 -3.38 27.50 17.46
C GLU A 74 -3.33 28.12 16.04
N GLU A 75 -2.34 27.72 15.23
CA GLU A 75 -2.14 28.24 13.88
C GLU A 75 -3.12 27.67 12.83
N ASN A 76 -3.47 28.50 11.85
CA ASN A 76 -4.30 28.15 10.69
C ASN A 76 -3.50 27.33 9.66
N LEU A 77 -3.26 26.06 9.99
CA LEU A 77 -2.50 25.13 9.14
C LEU A 77 -3.30 24.64 7.93
N PHE A 78 -4.61 24.53 8.10
CA PHE A 78 -5.58 24.12 7.08
C PHE A 78 -6.79 25.04 7.15
N VAL A 79 -7.14 25.64 6.01
CA VAL A 79 -8.18 26.67 5.93
C VAL A 79 -9.15 26.31 4.81
N TYR A 80 -10.43 26.43 5.10
CA TYR A 80 -11.54 26.25 4.16
C TYR A 80 -12.39 27.52 4.15
N ALA A 81 -12.61 28.10 2.98
CA ALA A 81 -13.38 29.33 2.80
C ALA A 81 -12.94 30.51 3.71
N GLY A 82 -11.65 30.58 4.06
CA GLY A 82 -11.10 31.59 4.96
C GLY A 82 -11.19 31.25 6.44
N GLU A 83 -11.90 30.18 6.80
CA GLU A 83 -12.05 29.70 8.17
C GLU A 83 -11.15 28.51 8.47
N ARG A 84 -10.82 28.35 9.75
CA ARG A 84 -10.03 27.22 10.21
C ARG A 84 -10.85 25.94 10.11
N ILE A 85 -10.25 24.91 9.50
CA ILE A 85 -10.91 23.62 9.37
C ILE A 85 -11.08 22.96 10.73
N ASN A 86 -12.34 22.67 11.08
CA ASN A 86 -12.70 21.84 12.22
C ASN A 86 -13.21 20.48 11.71
N PRO A 87 -12.50 19.37 11.97
CA PRO A 87 -12.89 18.05 11.45
C PRO A 87 -14.16 17.47 12.09
N PHE A 88 -14.63 18.04 13.20
CA PHE A 88 -15.85 17.61 13.88
C PHE A 88 -17.10 18.36 13.41
N ASP A 89 -16.91 19.39 12.59
CA ASP A 89 -18.02 20.11 11.98
C ASP A 89 -18.47 19.37 10.71
N THR A 90 -19.77 19.08 10.62
CA THR A 90 -20.37 18.43 9.46
C THR A 90 -20.18 19.23 8.18
N ASP A 91 -20.14 20.55 8.28
CA ASP A 91 -20.00 21.44 7.11
C ASP A 91 -18.56 21.42 6.56
N HIS A 92 -17.57 21.19 7.44
CA HIS A 92 -16.16 21.06 7.07
C HIS A 92 -15.75 19.62 6.72
N SER A 93 -16.61 18.63 6.99
CA SER A 93 -16.33 17.22 6.69
C SER A 93 -15.90 16.96 5.22
N PRO A 94 -16.52 17.58 4.19
CA PRO A 94 -16.11 17.36 2.80
C PRO A 94 -14.73 17.96 2.51
N ALA A 95 -14.37 19.06 3.16
CA ALA A 95 -13.06 19.70 3.03
C ALA A 95 -11.94 18.81 3.58
N VAL A 96 -12.15 18.20 4.75
CA VAL A 96 -11.17 17.25 5.34
C VAL A 96 -10.99 16.02 4.45
N ILE A 97 -12.09 15.49 3.88
CA ILE A 97 -12.02 14.35 2.95
C ILE A 97 -11.22 14.72 1.70
N LYS A 98 -11.47 15.89 1.10
CA LYS A 98 -10.70 16.38 -0.07
C LYS A 98 -9.21 16.50 0.26
N LEU A 99 -8.86 17.17 1.36
CA LEU A 99 -7.48 17.33 1.79
C LEU A 99 -6.79 15.97 2.01
N SER A 100 -7.38 15.11 2.83
CA SER A 100 -6.80 13.81 3.17
C SER A 100 -6.67 12.86 1.98
N ALA A 101 -7.68 12.81 1.10
CA ALA A 101 -7.64 11.99 -0.10
C ALA A 101 -6.59 12.49 -1.10
N THR A 102 -6.55 13.80 -1.39
CA THR A 102 -5.56 14.37 -2.31
C THR A 102 -4.14 14.19 -1.78
N TYR A 103 -3.94 14.36 -0.46
CA TYR A 103 -2.66 14.10 0.17
C TYR A 103 -2.22 12.64 -0.04
N ALA A 104 -3.11 11.67 0.24
CA ALA A 104 -2.80 10.25 0.14
C ALA A 104 -2.48 9.82 -1.30
N ILE A 105 -3.25 10.31 -2.27
CA ILE A 105 -3.04 10.05 -3.69
C ILE A 105 -1.69 10.63 -4.15
N LEU A 106 -1.40 11.89 -3.79
CA LEU A 106 -0.15 12.54 -4.15
C LEU A 106 1.06 11.82 -3.55
N TYR A 107 0.97 11.48 -2.26
CA TYR A 107 2.02 10.74 -1.56
C TYR A 107 2.26 9.38 -2.21
N PHE A 108 1.20 8.64 -2.54
CA PHE A 108 1.31 7.34 -3.21
C PHE A 108 2.04 7.44 -4.56
N PHE A 109 1.65 8.39 -5.41
CA PHE A 109 2.31 8.57 -6.71
C PHE A 109 3.77 9.04 -6.58
N ALA A 110 4.04 10.00 -5.69
CA ALA A 110 5.40 10.44 -5.41
C ALA A 110 6.28 9.27 -4.92
N TYR A 111 5.74 8.46 -4.00
CA TYR A 111 6.43 7.30 -3.45
C TYR A 111 6.76 6.24 -4.51
N ILE A 112 5.80 5.90 -5.37
CA ILE A 112 6.03 4.97 -6.49
C ILE A 112 7.06 5.52 -7.46
N ALA A 113 6.95 6.80 -7.85
CA ALA A 113 7.90 7.43 -8.75
C ALA A 113 9.33 7.37 -8.17
N CYS A 114 9.50 7.67 -6.89
CA CYS A 114 10.78 7.57 -6.19
C CYS A 114 11.29 6.12 -6.15
N ILE A 115 10.45 5.13 -5.84
CA ILE A 115 10.87 3.72 -5.86
C ILE A 115 11.33 3.32 -7.26
N LEU A 116 10.59 3.67 -8.31
CA LEU A 116 10.96 3.34 -9.68
C LEU A 116 12.30 3.98 -10.07
N LEU A 117 12.50 5.26 -9.70
CA LEU A 117 13.75 5.98 -9.91
C LEU A 117 14.92 5.28 -9.20
N TYR A 118 14.76 4.98 -7.91
CA TYR A 118 15.83 4.42 -7.08
C TYR A 118 16.03 2.91 -7.22
N SER A 119 15.07 2.16 -7.76
CA SER A 119 15.20 0.73 -8.04
C SER A 119 16.31 0.40 -9.04
N ARG A 120 16.71 1.39 -9.86
CA ARG A 120 17.83 1.26 -10.78
C ARG A 120 19.19 1.37 -10.08
N VAL A 121 19.21 1.93 -8.87
CA VAL A 121 20.41 2.08 -8.06
C VAL A 121 20.66 0.74 -7.37
N ARG A 122 21.83 0.13 -7.61
CA ARG A 122 22.24 -1.17 -7.03
C ARG A 122 22.65 -1.06 -5.57
N VAL A 123 21.79 -0.48 -4.73
CA VAL A 123 22.01 -0.32 -3.30
C VAL A 123 21.04 -1.22 -2.53
N HIS A 124 21.35 -1.48 -1.26
CA HIS A 124 20.52 -2.29 -0.40
C HIS A 124 19.07 -1.76 -0.33
N GLN A 125 18.10 -2.66 -0.38
CA GLN A 125 16.67 -2.33 -0.47
C GLN A 125 16.19 -1.41 0.67
N TRP A 126 16.66 -1.62 1.90
CA TRP A 126 16.33 -0.74 3.04
C TRP A 126 16.71 0.73 2.77
N PHE A 127 17.86 0.97 2.15
CA PHE A 127 18.33 2.32 1.85
C PHE A 127 17.51 2.95 0.73
N VAL A 128 17.21 2.18 -0.32
CA VAL A 128 16.30 2.60 -1.40
C VAL A 128 14.94 3.01 -0.84
N THR A 129 14.36 2.22 0.06
CA THR A 129 13.08 2.57 0.69
C THR A 129 13.16 3.82 1.53
N ALA A 130 14.22 4.00 2.33
CA ALA A 130 14.39 5.18 3.17
C ALA A 130 14.55 6.45 2.32
N LEU A 131 15.39 6.39 1.28
CA LEU A 131 15.62 7.52 0.38
C LEU A 131 14.36 7.86 -0.43
N ALA A 132 13.61 6.85 -0.88
CA ALA A 132 12.34 7.04 -1.55
C ALA A 132 11.30 7.69 -0.63
N THR A 133 11.22 7.28 0.64
CA THR A 133 10.34 7.91 1.63
C THR A 133 10.71 9.38 1.86
N ILE A 134 11.99 9.69 2.06
CA ILE A 134 12.46 11.07 2.31
C ILE A 134 12.18 11.97 1.10
N THR A 135 12.47 11.50 -0.11
CA THR A 135 12.25 12.29 -1.33
C THR A 135 10.77 12.46 -1.66
N ALA A 136 9.97 11.39 -1.58
CA ALA A 136 8.53 11.49 -1.76
C ALA A 136 7.91 12.47 -0.75
N THR A 137 8.40 12.43 0.48
CA THR A 137 8.02 13.36 1.55
C THR A 137 8.33 14.82 1.16
N PHE A 138 9.57 15.10 0.74
CA PHE A 138 9.97 16.45 0.33
C PHE A 138 9.13 16.97 -0.86
N ILE A 139 8.89 16.10 -1.85
CA ILE A 139 8.03 16.39 -2.99
C ILE A 139 6.62 16.76 -2.53
N VAL A 140 6.04 15.97 -1.61
CA VAL A 140 4.69 16.22 -1.09
C VAL A 140 4.63 17.54 -0.32
N VAL A 141 5.60 17.87 0.54
CA VAL A 141 5.59 19.15 1.28
C VAL A 141 5.55 20.36 0.33
N LEU A 142 6.28 20.29 -0.79
CA LEU A 142 6.36 21.40 -1.74
C LEU A 142 5.17 21.45 -2.71
N ILE A 143 4.78 20.29 -3.25
CA ILE A 143 3.78 20.21 -4.31
C ILE A 143 2.36 20.21 -3.76
N TYR A 144 2.13 19.64 -2.57
CA TYR A 144 0.79 19.48 -2.01
C TYR A 144 0.02 20.80 -1.84
N PRO A 145 0.59 21.87 -1.26
CA PRO A 145 -0.09 23.15 -1.16
C PRO A 145 -0.49 23.73 -2.53
N MET A 146 0.38 23.57 -3.53
CA MET A 146 0.14 24.06 -4.90
C MET A 146 -1.00 23.28 -5.58
N ILE A 147 -1.00 21.95 -5.45
CA ILE A 147 -2.04 21.09 -6.04
C ILE A 147 -3.39 21.34 -5.38
N ILE A 148 -3.44 21.45 -4.05
CA ILE A 148 -4.71 21.72 -3.35
C ILE A 148 -5.30 23.04 -3.79
N HIS A 149 -4.51 24.12 -3.81
CA HIS A 149 -5.01 25.41 -4.22
C HIS A 149 -5.49 25.42 -5.69
N SER A 150 -4.83 24.66 -6.56
CA SER A 150 -5.23 24.52 -7.97
C SER A 150 -6.49 23.68 -8.17
N LEU A 151 -6.71 22.64 -7.37
CA LEU A 151 -7.87 21.74 -7.50
C LEU A 151 -9.10 22.27 -6.77
N PHE A 152 -8.89 23.02 -5.68
CA PHE A 152 -9.92 23.50 -4.78
C PHE A 152 -9.57 24.92 -4.34
N SER A 153 -10.16 25.92 -5.02
CA SER A 153 -9.93 27.35 -4.74
C SER A 153 -10.20 27.74 -3.28
N ASP A 154 -11.15 27.06 -2.65
CA ASP A 154 -11.63 27.38 -1.31
C ASP A 154 -10.77 26.72 -0.22
N LEU A 155 -9.82 25.86 -0.61
CA LEU A 155 -8.90 25.19 0.31
C LEU A 155 -7.52 25.82 0.20
N THR A 156 -6.97 26.15 1.36
CA THR A 156 -5.57 26.56 1.47
C THR A 156 -4.87 25.76 2.55
N VAL A 157 -3.65 25.34 2.23
CA VAL A 157 -2.80 24.55 3.11
C VAL A 157 -1.50 25.33 3.29
N SER A 158 -1.17 25.64 4.54
CA SER A 158 0.13 26.23 4.84
C SER A 158 1.25 25.21 4.65
N ILE A 159 2.45 25.66 4.28
CA ILE A 159 3.65 24.81 4.22
C ILE A 159 3.86 24.07 5.55
N LYS A 160 3.60 24.76 6.68
CA LYS A 160 3.67 24.16 8.02
C LYS A 160 2.66 23.01 8.18
N GLY A 161 1.46 23.13 7.62
CA GLY A 161 0.43 22.09 7.64
C GLY A 161 0.83 20.86 6.81
N ALA A 162 1.39 21.09 5.63
CA ALA A 162 1.94 20.01 4.80
C ALA A 162 3.08 19.27 5.51
N LEU A 163 3.96 20.00 6.20
CA LEU A 163 5.07 19.45 6.98
C LEU A 163 4.56 18.64 8.18
N PHE A 164 3.51 19.10 8.86
CA PHE A 164 2.89 18.37 9.97
C PHE A 164 2.33 17.00 9.55
N LEU A 165 1.63 16.94 8.41
CA LEU A 165 1.12 15.66 7.87
C LEU A 165 2.24 14.68 7.59
N VAL A 166 3.31 15.19 6.99
CA VAL A 166 4.51 14.42 6.70
C VAL A 166 5.14 13.84 7.98
N ILE A 167 5.30 14.65 9.02
CA ILE A 167 5.88 14.20 10.30
C ILE A 167 5.00 13.10 10.90
N THR A 168 3.68 13.28 10.87
CA THR A 168 2.72 12.30 11.41
C THR A 168 2.90 10.93 10.75
N ILE A 169 3.04 10.90 9.42
CA ILE A 169 3.25 9.66 8.67
C ILE A 169 4.64 9.09 8.95
N PHE A 170 5.67 9.94 8.95
CA PHE A 170 7.03 9.50 9.22
C PHE A 170 7.17 8.84 10.60
N LEU A 171 6.52 9.40 11.63
CA LEU A 171 6.49 8.83 12.98
C LEU A 171 5.78 7.48 13.02
N THR A 172 4.66 7.31 12.32
CA THR A 172 3.99 5.99 12.24
C THR A 172 4.85 4.94 11.55
N ILE A 173 5.60 5.30 10.50
CA ILE A 173 6.50 4.39 9.79
C ILE A 173 7.69 4.00 10.69
N LEU A 174 8.29 4.96 11.41
CA LEU A 174 9.37 4.70 12.36
C LEU A 174 8.92 3.80 13.51
N GLY A 175 7.73 4.04 14.05
CA GLY A 175 7.15 3.20 15.11
C GLY A 175 6.98 1.75 14.67
N HIS A 176 6.60 1.52 13.41
CA HIS A 176 6.48 0.15 12.87
C HIS A 176 7.83 -0.55 12.72
N ARG A 177 8.88 0.16 12.31
CA ARG A 177 10.24 -0.43 12.16
C ARG A 177 10.84 -0.85 13.49
N ARG A 178 10.67 -0.05 14.54
CA ARG A 178 11.21 -0.38 15.88
C ARG A 178 10.67 -1.71 16.40
N LYS A 179 9.40 -2.00 16.12
CA LYS A 179 8.76 -3.28 16.49
C LYS A 179 9.26 -4.44 15.63
N GLN A 180 9.57 -4.20 14.37
CA GLN A 180 10.08 -5.23 13.47
C GLN A 180 11.52 -5.65 13.80
N ASP A 181 12.37 -4.72 14.26
CA ASP A 181 13.73 -5.04 14.70
C ASP A 181 13.72 -5.86 16.01
N GLU A 182 12.71 -5.68 16.88
CA GLU A 182 12.45 -6.56 18.03
C GLU A 182 11.98 -7.97 17.62
N ASP A 183 11.20 -8.09 16.54
CA ASP A 183 10.64 -9.36 16.06
C ASP A 183 11.53 -10.09 15.01
N THR A 184 12.61 -9.48 14.51
CA THR A 184 13.50 -10.07 13.49
C THR A 184 14.36 -11.26 13.94
N ASN A 185 14.04 -11.90 15.07
CA ASN A 185 14.48 -13.28 15.32
C ASN A 185 13.60 -14.33 14.60
N VAL A 186 12.57 -13.92 13.84
CA VAL A 186 11.70 -14.83 13.09
C VAL A 186 11.76 -14.56 11.58
N ASN A 187 12.34 -15.50 10.83
CA ASN A 187 12.40 -15.54 9.36
C ASN A 187 11.03 -15.24 8.72
N THR A 188 10.86 -14.08 8.07
CA THR A 188 9.58 -13.74 7.42
C THR A 188 9.50 -14.21 5.96
N PRO A 189 8.44 -14.95 5.58
CA PRO A 189 8.23 -15.51 4.23
C PRO A 189 7.76 -14.50 3.17
N ILE A 190 7.43 -13.26 3.54
CA ILE A 190 6.77 -12.27 2.67
C ILE A 190 7.69 -11.74 1.56
N LEU A 191 9.00 -11.61 1.82
CA LEU A 191 9.97 -11.17 0.80
C LEU A 191 10.13 -12.17 -0.36
N ASN A 192 9.87 -13.46 -0.11
CA ASN A 192 9.87 -14.49 -1.15
C ASN A 192 8.64 -14.39 -2.07
N VAL A 193 7.51 -13.88 -1.57
CA VAL A 193 6.28 -13.71 -2.36
C VAL A 193 6.38 -12.47 -3.26
N LEU A 194 6.89 -11.35 -2.73
CA LEU A 194 7.07 -10.11 -3.49
C LEU A 194 8.10 -10.23 -4.63
N SER A 195 9.19 -10.97 -4.40
CA SER A 195 10.19 -11.25 -5.45
C SER A 195 9.69 -12.20 -6.56
N GLN A 196 8.58 -12.91 -6.33
CA GLN A 196 7.92 -13.71 -7.38
C GLN A 196 6.93 -12.90 -8.22
N LEU A 197 6.40 -11.79 -7.70
CA LEU A 197 5.40 -10.94 -8.38
C LEU A 197 6.03 -9.83 -9.23
N ILE A 198 7.23 -9.36 -8.89
CA ILE A 198 7.92 -8.28 -9.61
C ILE A 198 9.25 -8.84 -10.16
N PRO A 199 9.35 -9.19 -11.46
CA PRO A 199 10.50 -9.90 -12.02
C PRO A 199 11.81 -9.08 -12.04
N PHE A 200 11.74 -7.77 -11.81
CA PHE A 200 12.91 -6.88 -11.76
C PHE A 200 13.51 -6.71 -10.35
N LEU A 201 12.89 -7.27 -9.30
CA LEU A 201 13.48 -7.24 -7.97
C LEU A 201 14.64 -8.26 -7.87
N PRO A 202 15.79 -7.88 -7.29
CA PRO A 202 16.92 -8.80 -7.13
C PRO A 202 16.50 -9.98 -6.25
N LYS A 203 16.54 -11.19 -6.81
CA LYS A 203 16.30 -12.42 -6.05
C LYS A 203 17.35 -12.53 -4.94
N ARG A 204 16.89 -12.60 -3.69
CA ARG A 204 17.78 -12.84 -2.55
C ARG A 204 18.48 -14.19 -2.77
N LYS A 205 19.79 -14.18 -3.03
CA LYS A 205 20.60 -15.40 -3.03
C LYS A 205 20.47 -16.01 -1.63
N LYS A 206 19.87 -17.19 -1.53
CA LYS A 206 19.94 -17.98 -0.28
C LYS A 206 21.42 -18.22 0.00
N SER A 207 21.95 -17.54 1.01
CA SER A 207 23.21 -17.91 1.64
C SER A 207 22.99 -19.30 2.23
N VAL A 208 23.53 -20.32 1.57
CA VAL A 208 23.60 -21.67 2.11
C VAL A 208 24.66 -21.59 3.22
N ASN A 209 24.21 -21.43 4.46
CA ASN A 209 25.06 -21.49 5.63
C ASN A 209 25.56 -22.93 5.78
N ASN A 210 26.72 -23.22 5.20
CA ASN A 210 27.35 -24.53 5.17
C ASN A 210 28.25 -24.80 6.39
N ASN A 211 27.90 -24.24 7.56
CA ASN A 211 28.58 -24.56 8.81
C ASN A 211 27.91 -25.77 9.48
N ARG A 212 28.14 -26.97 8.93
CA ARG A 212 28.11 -28.19 9.75
C ARG A 212 29.54 -28.46 10.22
N PRO A 213 29.81 -28.49 11.54
CA PRO A 213 31.09 -28.99 12.02
C PRO A 213 31.21 -30.46 11.64
N GLN A 214 32.26 -30.81 10.90
CA GLN A 214 32.68 -32.19 10.74
C GLN A 214 33.29 -32.61 12.08
N SER A 215 32.54 -33.39 12.86
CA SER A 215 33.10 -34.16 13.97
C SER A 215 33.94 -35.28 13.38
N PHE A 216 35.24 -35.26 13.67
CA PHE A 216 36.12 -36.42 13.56
C PHE A 216 35.90 -37.35 14.75
#